data_AF-A0A7S0AB52-F1
#
_entry.id   AF-A0A7S0AB52-F1
#
_cell.length_a   1.000
_cell.length_b   1.000
_cell.length_c   1.000
_cell.angle_alpha   90.00
_cell.angle_beta   90.00
_cell.angle_gamma   90.00
#
_symmetry.space_group_name_H-M   'P 1'
#
loop_
_entity.id
_entity.type
_entity.pdbx_description
1 polymer ?
#
loop_
_entity_poly.entity_id
_entity_poly.type
_entity_poly.pdbx_seq_one_letter_code
_entity_poly.pdbx_strand_id
1 'polypeptide(L)'
;PKSIQRYVAAVFYFSTNGPNWTQCSAPDDLSDPASIQAANEACNLGLTPPPLGTDVFPRISGTDAWLTPVSECFWGGLECNANDLCLDRIEFESNNLAGALPVEMSD
;
A
#
# COMPACT_ATOMS: atom_id res chain seq x y z
N PRO A 1 -2.88 3.18 18.11
CA PRO A 1 -2.38 4.31 17.29
C PRO A 1 -1.84 3.80 15.95
N LYS A 2 -2.67 3.83 14.89
CA LYS A 2 -2.32 3.40 13.52
C LYS A 2 -2.11 4.57 12.55
N SER A 3 -2.21 5.81 13.05
CA SER A 3 -2.07 7.02 12.25
C SER A 3 -0.64 7.26 11.77
N ILE A 4 0.38 6.83 12.53
CA ILE A 4 1.79 6.97 12.12
C ILE A 4 2.08 6.10 10.90
N GLN A 5 1.69 4.82 10.93
CA GLN A 5 1.86 3.89 9.81
C GLN A 5 1.23 4.44 8.52
N ARG A 6 -0.03 4.85 8.58
CA ARG A 6 -0.72 5.46 7.44
C ARG A 6 -0.03 6.75 6.96
N TYR A 7 0.47 7.57 7.87
CA TYR A 7 1.24 8.76 7.52
C TYR A 7 2.54 8.40 6.79
N VAL A 8 3.33 7.46 7.31
CA VAL A 8 4.58 7.01 6.68
C VAL A 8 4.31 6.43 5.29
N ALA A 9 3.24 5.64 5.12
CA ALA A 9 2.81 5.17 3.82
C ALA A 9 2.43 6.33 2.88
N ALA A 10 1.67 7.33 3.36
CA ALA A 10 1.37 8.50 2.55
C ALA A 10 2.64 9.29 2.15
N VAL A 11 3.62 9.41 3.04
CA VAL A 11 4.92 10.02 2.72
C VAL A 11 5.65 9.21 1.64
N PHE A 12 5.67 7.88 1.74
CA PHE A 12 6.22 7.01 0.69
C PHE A 12 5.56 7.26 -0.66
N TYR A 13 4.22 7.31 -0.70
CA TYR A 13 3.45 7.59 -1.92
C TYR A 13 3.92 8.88 -2.59
N PHE A 14 3.93 10.00 -1.87
CA PHE A 14 4.32 11.27 -2.47
C PHE A 14 5.82 11.36 -2.79
N SER A 15 6.68 10.73 -1.98
CA SER A 15 8.14 10.74 -2.17
C SER A 15 8.60 9.91 -3.37
N THR A 16 7.78 8.95 -3.80
CA THR A 16 8.08 8.05 -4.92
C THR A 16 7.19 8.30 -6.15
N ASN A 17 6.66 9.52 -6.26
CA ASN A 17 5.86 9.99 -7.40
C ASN A 17 4.57 9.19 -7.61
N GLY A 18 3.90 8.86 -6.50
CA GLY A 18 2.65 8.12 -6.39
C GLY A 18 1.61 8.40 -7.47
N PRO A 19 1.29 9.67 -7.80
CA PRO A 19 0.33 10.00 -8.84
C PRO A 19 0.65 9.43 -10.23
N ASN A 20 1.93 9.10 -10.49
CA ASN A 20 2.43 8.57 -11.76
C ASN A 20 2.84 7.09 -11.69
N TRP A 21 2.49 6.38 -10.62
CA TRP A 21 2.64 4.93 -10.56
C TRP A 21 1.79 4.26 -11.64
N THR A 22 2.24 3.11 -12.14
CA THR A 22 1.52 2.37 -13.19
C THR A 22 0.20 1.78 -12.70
N GLN A 23 0.13 1.41 -11.42
CA GLN A 23 -1.05 0.87 -10.75
C GLN A 23 -1.07 1.27 -9.28
N CYS A 24 -2.25 1.13 -8.65
CA CYS A 24 -2.48 1.43 -7.24
C CYS A 24 -2.23 2.90 -6.83
N SER A 25 -2.14 3.80 -7.82
CA SER A 25 -2.16 5.25 -7.56
C SER A 25 -3.49 5.65 -6.92
N ALA A 26 -3.46 6.70 -6.10
CA ALA A 26 -4.63 7.20 -5.42
C ALA A 26 -5.74 7.65 -6.39
N PRO A 27 -7.02 7.58 -5.96
CA PRO A 27 -8.13 8.18 -6.69
C PRO A 27 -7.94 9.69 -6.90
N ASP A 28 -8.48 10.22 -8.01
CA ASP A 28 -8.51 11.66 -8.28
C ASP A 28 -9.34 12.43 -7.24
N ASP A 29 -10.40 11.80 -6.72
CA ASP A 29 -11.25 12.35 -5.65
C ASP A 29 -11.51 11.29 -4.57
N LEU A 30 -10.93 11.50 -3.38
CA LEU A 30 -11.08 10.61 -2.23
C LEU A 30 -12.47 10.65 -1.57
N SER A 31 -13.35 11.56 -2.01
CA SER A 31 -14.73 11.68 -1.52
C SER A 31 -15.77 11.11 -2.48
N ASP A 32 -15.37 10.81 -3.73
CA ASP A 32 -16.24 10.21 -4.73
C ASP A 32 -16.08 8.67 -4.75
N PRO A 33 -17.12 7.90 -4.40
CA PRO A 33 -17.08 6.44 -4.47
C PRO A 33 -16.75 5.90 -5.86
N ALA A 34 -17.14 6.60 -6.93
CA ALA A 34 -16.84 6.16 -8.30
C ALA A 34 -15.35 6.31 -8.61
N SER A 35 -14.73 7.41 -8.19
CA SER A 35 -13.28 7.62 -8.31
C SER A 35 -12.50 6.58 -7.51
N ILE A 36 -12.91 6.29 -6.27
CA ILE A 36 -12.30 5.24 -5.44
C ILE A 36 -12.39 3.87 -6.11
N GLN A 37 -13.58 3.51 -6.61
CA GLN A 37 -13.80 2.22 -7.25
C GLN A 37 -12.93 2.07 -8.51
N ALA A 38 -12.86 3.09 -9.35
CA ALA A 38 -12.03 3.08 -10.56
C ALA A 38 -10.54 2.89 -10.22
N ALA A 39 -10.04 3.56 -9.17
CA ALA A 39 -8.65 3.39 -8.73
C ALA A 39 -8.38 2.00 -8.16
N ASN A 40 -9.30 1.44 -7.37
CA ASN A 40 -9.22 0.08 -6.85
C ASN A 40 -9.17 -0.95 -8.00
N GLU A 41 -10.00 -0.79 -9.03
CA GLU A 41 -9.98 -1.67 -10.21
C GLU A 41 -8.67 -1.58 -11.01
N ALA A 42 -7.99 -0.42 -10.95
CA ALA A 42 -6.69 -0.20 -11.58
C ALA A 42 -5.51 -0.73 -10.72
N CYS A 43 -5.77 -1.32 -9.56
CA CYS A 43 -4.74 -1.84 -8.66
C CYS A 43 -4.74 -3.37 -8.65
N ASN A 44 -3.65 -3.96 -9.16
CA ASN A 44 -3.46 -5.41 -9.18
C ASN A 44 -2.02 -5.77 -8.76
N LEU A 45 -1.51 -5.09 -7.72
CA LEU A 45 -0.25 -5.47 -7.09
C LEU A 45 -0.50 -6.63 -6.13
N GLY A 46 -0.11 -7.82 -6.58
CA GLY A 46 0.01 -8.98 -5.73
C GLY A 46 1.32 -8.93 -4.93
N LEU A 47 1.32 -9.63 -3.80
CA LEU A 47 2.54 -9.90 -3.05
C LEU A 47 3.11 -11.24 -3.47
N THR A 48 4.44 -11.36 -3.50
CA THR A 48 5.06 -12.68 -3.70
C THR A 48 4.72 -13.58 -2.50
N PRO A 49 4.19 -14.80 -2.74
CA PRO A 49 3.93 -15.74 -1.67
C PRO A 49 5.26 -16.08 -0.97
N PRO A 50 5.32 -16.05 0.36
CA PRO A 50 6.53 -16.43 1.07
C PRO A 50 6.86 -17.90 0.80
N PRO A 51 8.15 -18.29 0.88
CA PRO A 51 8.54 -19.69 0.76
C PRO A 51 7.73 -20.57 1.72
N LEU A 52 7.22 -21.70 1.21
CA LEU A 52 6.35 -22.62 1.96
C LEU A 52 6.97 -22.94 3.34
N GLY A 53 6.26 -22.55 4.39
CA GLY A 53 6.64 -22.83 5.80
C GLY A 53 7.37 -21.70 6.55
N THR A 54 7.52 -20.51 5.97
CA THR A 54 8.21 -19.37 6.64
C THR A 54 7.27 -18.36 7.30
N ASP A 55 5.97 -18.44 7.05
CA ASP A 55 5.00 -17.55 7.70
C ASP A 55 4.48 -18.17 9.00
N VAL A 56 4.96 -17.62 10.11
CA VAL A 56 4.64 -18.05 11.48
C VAL A 56 3.35 -17.36 12.00
N PHE A 57 2.79 -16.41 11.24
CA PHE A 57 1.65 -15.59 11.66
C PHE A 57 0.62 -15.41 10.54
N PRO A 58 -0.67 -15.18 10.88
CA PRO A 58 -1.67 -14.79 9.90
C PRO A 58 -1.33 -13.42 9.31
N ARG A 59 -1.36 -13.31 7.97
CA ARG A 59 -1.15 -12.08 7.20
C ARG A 59 -2.47 -11.55 6.65
N ILE A 60 -2.53 -10.24 6.45
CA ILE A 60 -3.63 -9.58 5.74
C ILE A 60 -3.05 -8.62 4.69
N SER A 61 -3.63 -8.67 3.50
CA SER A 61 -3.29 -7.83 2.35
C SER A 61 -4.56 -7.56 1.54
N GLY A 62 -4.47 -6.62 0.60
CA GLY A 62 -5.55 -6.31 -0.33
C GLY A 62 -5.02 -5.75 -1.64
N THR A 63 -5.94 -5.29 -2.47
CA THR A 63 -5.66 -4.75 -3.81
C THR A 63 -6.28 -3.37 -4.00
N ASP A 64 -6.58 -2.65 -2.92
CA ASP A 64 -7.15 -1.31 -3.04
C ASP A 64 -6.06 -0.30 -3.43
N ALA A 65 -6.45 0.75 -4.15
CA ALA A 65 -5.55 1.86 -4.43
C ALA A 65 -5.09 2.56 -3.15
N TRP A 66 -3.92 3.18 -3.21
CA TRP A 66 -3.37 3.91 -2.07
C TRP A 66 -4.20 5.14 -1.71
N LEU A 67 -4.11 5.57 -0.45
CA LEU A 67 -4.83 6.72 0.12
C LEU A 67 -6.36 6.59 0.19
N THR A 68 -6.95 5.52 -0.34
CA THR A 68 -8.37 5.18 -0.17
C THR A 68 -8.74 5.05 1.31
N PRO A 69 -10.01 5.24 1.70
CA PRO A 69 -10.40 5.35 3.10
C PRO A 69 -10.28 4.05 3.91
N VAL A 70 -10.01 2.91 3.28
CA VAL A 70 -9.75 1.64 3.97
C VAL A 70 -8.41 1.67 4.71
N SER A 71 -8.20 0.70 5.60
CA SER A 71 -6.90 0.50 6.28
C SER A 71 -5.80 0.27 5.24
N GLU A 72 -4.61 0.82 5.47
CA GLU A 72 -3.46 0.67 4.58
C GLU A 72 -3.05 -0.78 4.35
N CYS A 73 -3.33 -1.67 5.31
CA CYS A 73 -3.18 -3.12 5.14
C CYS A 73 -3.99 -3.75 4.00
N PHE A 74 -4.95 -3.01 3.42
CA PHE A 74 -5.69 -3.46 2.23
C PHE A 74 -5.24 -2.79 0.95
N TRP A 75 -4.27 -1.87 1.02
CA TRP A 75 -3.71 -1.26 -0.17
C TRP A 75 -2.81 -2.25 -0.91
N GLY A 76 -2.80 -2.17 -2.24
CA GLY A 76 -1.98 -3.05 -3.08
C GLY A 76 -0.49 -2.95 -2.75
N GLY A 77 0.18 -4.11 -2.76
CA GLY A 77 1.61 -4.22 -2.46
C GLY A 77 1.96 -4.08 -0.97
N LEU A 78 0.98 -3.99 -0.08
CA LEU A 78 1.17 -3.92 1.37
C LEU A 78 0.72 -5.22 2.07
N GLU A 79 1.50 -5.69 3.02
CA GLU A 79 1.12 -6.77 3.93
C GLU A 79 1.23 -6.30 5.37
N CYS A 80 0.25 -6.69 6.18
CA CYS A 80 0.27 -6.49 7.62
C CYS A 80 0.17 -7.82 8.37
N ASN A 81 0.70 -7.82 9.59
CA ASN A 81 0.41 -8.86 10.57
C ASN A 81 -1.05 -8.77 11.01
N ALA A 82 -1.83 -9.84 10.87
CA ALA A 82 -3.26 -9.80 11.15
C ALA A 82 -3.59 -9.66 12.66
N ASN A 83 -2.64 -9.91 13.56
CA ASN A 83 -2.86 -9.80 15.01
C ASN A 83 -2.91 -8.36 15.50
N ASP A 84 -2.09 -7.48 14.92
CA ASP A 84 -1.94 -6.08 15.36
C ASP A 84 -2.14 -5.05 14.24
N LEU A 85 -2.27 -5.50 12.98
CA LEU A 85 -2.28 -4.72 11.73
C LEU A 85 -1.06 -3.80 11.58
N CYS A 86 0.09 -4.18 12.13
CA CYS A 86 1.36 -3.55 11.81
C CYS A 86 1.78 -3.94 10.39
N LEU A 87 2.13 -2.94 9.59
CA LEU A 87 2.69 -3.12 8.25
C LEU A 87 4.08 -3.73 8.37
N ASP A 88 4.28 -4.89 7.74
CA ASP A 88 5.54 -5.65 7.80
C ASP A 88 6.20 -5.81 6.44
N ARG A 89 5.45 -5.63 5.35
CA ARG A 89 5.97 -5.73 3.98
C ARG A 89 5.41 -4.67 3.05
N ILE A 90 6.31 -4.15 2.22
CA ILE A 90 6.02 -3.28 1.08
C ILE A 90 6.71 -3.91 -0.14
N GLU A 91 5.96 -4.26 -1.18
CA GLU A 91 6.47 -4.86 -2.42
C GLU A 91 5.84 -4.20 -3.65
N PHE A 92 6.70 -3.64 -4.52
CA PHE A 92 6.27 -2.67 -5.54
C PHE A 92 6.75 -2.95 -6.97
N GLU A 93 7.22 -4.18 -7.22
CA GLU A 93 7.72 -4.69 -8.51
C GLU A 93 8.17 -3.59 -9.52
N SER A 94 7.66 -3.63 -10.75
CA SER A 94 7.87 -2.62 -11.78
C SER A 94 6.71 -1.63 -11.82
N ASN A 95 6.50 -0.85 -10.76
CA ASN A 95 5.39 0.11 -10.66
C ASN A 95 5.77 1.58 -10.95
N ASN A 96 6.83 1.81 -11.72
CA ASN A 96 7.29 3.16 -12.07
C ASN A 96 7.57 4.07 -10.85
N LEU A 97 8.11 3.47 -9.77
CA LEU A 97 8.58 4.22 -8.60
C LEU A 97 9.68 5.21 -9.04
N ALA A 98 9.51 6.49 -8.72
CA ALA A 98 10.48 7.52 -9.06
C ALA A 98 10.60 8.54 -7.93
N GLY A 99 11.82 8.90 -7.53
CA GLY A 99 12.07 9.83 -6.44
C GLY A 99 12.99 9.23 -5.38
N ALA A 100 12.74 9.54 -4.12
CA ALA A 100 13.56 9.09 -2.99
C ALA A 100 12.72 8.31 -1.98
N LEU A 101 13.36 7.36 -1.30
CA LEU A 101 12.77 6.70 -0.15
C LEU A 101 12.80 7.67 1.05
N PRO A 102 11.68 7.91 1.73
CA PRO A 102 11.64 8.83 2.87
C PRO A 102 12.37 8.24 4.09
N VAL A 103 12.98 9.12 4.88
CA VAL A 103 13.74 8.76 6.10
C VAL A 103 12.84 8.17 7.18
N GLU A 104 11.56 8.53 7.17
CA GLU A 104 10.53 8.02 8.08
C GLU A 104 10.28 6.51 7.90
N MET A 105 10.81 5.88 6.85
CA MET A 105 10.77 4.41 6.71
C MET A 105 11.89 3.68 7.47
N SER A 106 12.93 4.40 7.91
CA SER A 106 14.06 3.81 8.65
C SER A 106 14.01 4.02 10.16
N ASP A 107 13.13 4.89 10.65
CA ASP A 107 12.95 5.26 12.06
C ASP A 107 11.80 4.48 12.73
#